data_AF-C4WU47-F1
#
_entry.id   AF-C4WU47-F1
#
_cell.length_a   1.000
_cell.length_b   1.000
_cell.length_c   1.000
_cell.angle_alpha   90.00
_cell.angle_beta   90.00
_cell.angle_gamma   90.00
#
_symmetry.space_group_name_H-M   'P 1'
#
loop_
_entity.id
_entity.type
_entity.pdbx_description
1 polymer ?
#
loop_
_entity_poly.entity_id
_entity_poly.type
_entity_poly.pdbx_seq_one_letter_code
_entity_poly.pdbx_strand_id
1 'polypeptide(L)'
;MPELDQQKQQCLVAMETLDRSSPELWPEPMPGMSGFAQHIRASSATDKQPSWKQPPDAHDMLLVQRYSQMPLPPLLDELKSLYDFAYNLGLEESKEMTRGKYLNIFTRNTNKSSD
;
A
#
# COMPACT_ATOMS: atom_id res chain seq x y z
N MET A 1 -8.90 -3.38 -49.84
CA MET A 1 -7.58 -3.02 -49.26
C MET A 1 -7.60 -3.41 -47.78
N PRO A 2 -7.43 -4.71 -47.44
CA PRO A 2 -7.50 -5.20 -46.06
C PRO A 2 -6.14 -5.18 -45.33
N GLU A 3 -5.08 -4.68 -45.96
CA GLU A 3 -3.70 -4.81 -45.49
C GLU A 3 -3.33 -3.82 -44.37
N LEU A 4 -4.02 -2.68 -44.27
CA LEU A 4 -3.74 -1.65 -43.25
C LEU A 4 -4.23 -2.04 -41.84
N ASP A 5 -5.32 -2.81 -41.74
CA ASP A 5 -5.87 -3.22 -40.44
C ASP A 5 -5.00 -4.28 -39.75
N GLN A 6 -4.37 -5.15 -40.54
CA GLN A 6 -3.50 -6.21 -40.02
C GLN A 6 -2.26 -5.64 -39.31
N GLN A 7 -1.68 -4.55 -39.83
CA GLN A 7 -0.50 -3.91 -39.23
C GLN A 7 -0.82 -3.17 -37.93
N LYS A 8 -2.03 -2.59 -37.81
CA LYS A 8 -2.47 -1.91 -36.59
C LYS A 8 -2.73 -2.91 -35.45
N GLN A 9 -3.26 -4.09 -35.78
CA GLN A 9 -3.48 -5.15 -34.81
C GLN A 9 -2.17 -5.76 -34.29
N GLN A 10 -1.12 -5.82 -35.11
CA GLN A 10 0.20 -6.31 -34.69
C GLN A 10 0.92 -5.38 -33.70
N CYS A 11 0.69 -4.06 -33.77
CA CYS A 11 1.22 -3.09 -32.81
C CYS A 11 0.47 -3.06 -31.46
N LEU A 12 -0.64 -3.79 -31.31
CA LEU A 12 -1.47 -3.82 -30.10
C LEU A 12 -1.32 -5.11 -29.28
N VAL A 13 -0.39 -5.99 -29.65
CA VAL A 13 -0.11 -7.23 -28.91
C VAL A 13 1.06 -6.98 -27.97
N ALA A 14 0.78 -6.84 -26.67
CA ALA A 14 1.81 -6.86 -25.65
C ALA A 14 2.32 -8.31 -25.51
N MET A 15 3.56 -8.55 -25.91
CA MET A 15 4.24 -9.85 -25.80
C MET A 15 4.75 -10.12 -24.37
N GLU A 16 4.26 -9.39 -23.38
CA GLU A 16 4.70 -9.51 -22.00
C GLU A 16 3.96 -10.64 -21.29
N THR A 17 4.70 -11.57 -20.71
CA THR A 17 4.19 -12.50 -19.71
C THR A 17 4.08 -11.74 -18.39
N LEU A 18 2.86 -11.31 -18.03
CA LEU A 18 2.56 -10.81 -16.69
C LEU A 18 2.62 -11.99 -15.71
N ASP A 19 3.82 -12.29 -15.22
CA ASP A 19 4.02 -13.19 -14.09
C ASP A 19 3.51 -12.49 -12.82
N ARG A 20 2.22 -12.68 -12.55
CA ARG A 20 1.49 -12.06 -11.43
C ARG A 20 1.70 -12.79 -10.11
N SER A 21 2.70 -13.67 -9.99
CA SER A 21 3.20 -14.01 -8.67
C SER A 21 3.57 -12.70 -7.97
N SER A 22 2.94 -12.41 -6.82
CA SER A 22 3.33 -11.27 -6.00
C SER A 22 4.86 -11.30 -5.84
N PRO A 23 5.58 -10.17 -6.02
CA PRO A 23 7.03 -10.17 -5.91
C PRO A 23 7.41 -10.89 -4.64
N GLU A 24 8.28 -11.89 -4.76
CA GLU A 24 8.86 -12.53 -3.58
C GLU A 24 9.42 -11.42 -2.71
N LEU A 25 8.99 -11.41 -1.46
CA LEU A 25 9.14 -10.31 -0.53
C LEU A 25 10.64 -10.13 -0.24
N TRP A 26 11.30 -9.34 -1.09
CA TRP A 26 12.76 -9.14 -1.18
C TRP A 26 13.58 -10.37 -0.74
N PRO A 27 13.88 -11.32 -1.64
CA PRO A 27 14.43 -12.62 -1.26
C PRO A 27 15.80 -12.56 -0.55
N GLU A 28 16.55 -11.46 -0.67
CA GLU A 28 17.87 -11.34 -0.04
C GLU A 28 17.92 -10.09 0.86
N PRO A 29 18.28 -10.22 2.15
CA PRO A 29 18.58 -9.06 2.99
C PRO A 29 19.82 -8.37 2.41
N MET A 30 19.63 -7.23 1.75
CA MET A 30 20.78 -6.45 1.25
C MET A 30 21.76 -6.18 2.41
N PRO A 31 23.08 -6.23 2.17
CA PRO A 31 24.07 -5.95 3.20
C PRO A 31 23.76 -4.61 3.90
N GLY A 32 23.48 -4.66 5.21
CA GLY A 32 23.05 -3.50 6.01
C GLY A 32 21.55 -3.47 6.38
N MET A 33 20.71 -4.31 5.79
CA MET A 33 19.26 -4.40 6.11
C MET A 33 18.88 -5.47 7.14
N SER A 34 19.80 -6.35 7.53
CA SER A 34 19.53 -7.39 8.55
C SER A 34 19.03 -6.81 9.87
N GLY A 35 19.60 -5.69 10.30
CA GLY A 35 19.14 -4.96 11.49
C GLY A 35 17.77 -4.30 11.34
N PHE A 36 17.41 -3.87 10.12
CA PHE A 36 16.10 -3.26 9.84
C PHE A 36 14.99 -4.32 9.84
N ALA A 37 15.20 -5.46 9.18
CA ALA A 37 14.23 -6.55 9.15
C ALA A 37 13.98 -7.16 10.54
N GLN A 38 15.04 -7.30 11.36
CA GLN A 38 14.91 -7.73 12.75
C GLN A 38 14.15 -6.70 13.61
N HIS A 39 14.35 -5.41 13.38
CA HIS A 39 13.63 -4.35 14.08
C HIS A 39 12.15 -4.32 13.72
N ILE A 40 11.78 -4.45 12.42
CA ILE A 40 10.37 -4.58 12.01
C ILE A 40 9.71 -5.74 12.75
N ARG A 41 10.38 -6.89 12.83
CA ARG A 41 9.89 -8.09 13.54
C ARG A 41 9.80 -7.88 15.06
N ALA A 42 10.73 -7.14 15.65
CA ALA A 42 10.75 -6.83 17.08
C ALA A 42 9.73 -5.75 17.47
N SER A 43 9.49 -4.75 16.61
CA SER A 43 8.43 -3.75 16.78
C SER A 43 7.04 -4.32 16.55
N SER A 44 6.92 -5.35 15.71
CA SER A 44 5.70 -6.14 15.55
C SER A 44 5.51 -7.20 16.66
N ALA A 45 6.32 -7.20 17.72
CA ALA A 45 6.21 -8.17 18.82
C ALA A 45 4.96 -7.96 19.71
N THR A 46 4.05 -7.07 19.34
CA THR A 46 2.66 -7.23 19.76
C THR A 46 2.08 -8.38 18.93
N ASP A 47 2.03 -9.57 19.54
CA ASP A 47 1.51 -10.84 18.99
C ASP A 47 0.04 -10.79 18.48
N LYS A 48 -0.54 -9.60 18.39
CA LYS A 48 -1.87 -9.37 17.85
C LYS A 48 -1.74 -9.36 16.33
N GLN A 49 -2.40 -10.32 15.69
CA GLN A 49 -2.68 -10.25 14.27
C GLN A 49 -3.15 -8.83 13.93
N PRO A 50 -2.56 -8.18 12.91
CA PRO A 50 -2.95 -6.84 12.54
C PRO A 50 -4.46 -6.83 12.24
N SER A 51 -5.14 -5.72 12.57
CA SER A 51 -6.61 -5.65 12.52
C SER A 51 -7.20 -6.09 11.17
N TRP A 52 -6.51 -5.82 10.06
CA TRP A 52 -6.95 -6.24 8.72
C TRP A 52 -6.91 -7.76 8.46
N LYS A 53 -6.17 -8.54 9.27
CA LYS A 53 -6.18 -10.01 9.24
C LYS A 53 -7.22 -10.61 10.17
N GLN A 54 -7.88 -9.80 10.98
CA GLN A 54 -8.94 -10.27 11.87
C GLN A 54 -10.23 -10.46 11.06
N PRO A 55 -11.11 -11.38 11.48
CA PRO A 55 -12.45 -11.47 10.90
C PRO A 55 -13.16 -10.11 10.98
N PRO A 56 -14.02 -9.78 10.00
CA PRO A 56 -14.77 -8.53 10.00
C PRO A 56 -15.63 -8.43 11.25
N ASP A 57 -15.58 -7.25 11.89
CA ASP A 57 -16.37 -6.98 13.09
C ASP A 57 -17.84 -6.72 12.73
N ALA A 58 -18.71 -6.65 13.73
CA ALA A 58 -20.11 -6.29 13.57
C ALA A 58 -20.29 -4.95 12.83
N HIS A 59 -19.40 -3.99 13.07
CA HIS A 59 -19.42 -2.71 12.36
C HIS A 59 -19.12 -2.86 10.87
N ASP A 60 -18.12 -3.67 10.52
CA ASP A 60 -17.74 -3.92 9.12
C ASP A 60 -18.89 -4.60 8.36
N MET A 61 -19.55 -5.56 9.00
CA MET A 61 -20.73 -6.23 8.42
C MET A 61 -21.89 -5.26 8.17
N LEU A 62 -22.15 -4.33 9.09
CA LEU A 62 -23.17 -3.28 8.91
C LEU A 62 -22.82 -2.34 7.75
N LEU A 63 -21.54 -2.02 7.59
CA LEU A 63 -21.08 -1.15 6.52
C LEU A 63 -21.24 -1.82 5.14
N VAL A 64 -20.88 -3.10 5.03
CA VAL A 64 -21.11 -3.92 3.84
C VAL A 64 -22.60 -3.98 3.50
N GLN A 65 -23.45 -4.23 4.50
CA GLN A 65 -24.89 -4.25 4.29
C GLN A 65 -25.42 -2.89 3.80
N ARG A 66 -24.98 -1.78 4.40
CA ARG A 66 -25.35 -0.42 3.97
C ARG A 66 -25.01 -0.18 2.50
N TYR A 67 -23.79 -0.49 2.08
CA TYR A 67 -23.38 -0.28 0.69
C TYR A 67 -24.08 -1.23 -0.29
N SER A 68 -24.40 -2.45 0.13
CA SER A 68 -25.15 -3.41 -0.72
C SER A 68 -26.57 -2.95 -1.05
N GLN A 69 -27.18 -2.14 -0.18
CA GLN A 69 -28.54 -1.64 -0.34
C GLN A 69 -28.59 -0.25 -0.99
N MET A 70 -27.44 0.38 -1.22
CA MET A 70 -27.35 1.74 -1.72
C MET A 70 -27.52 1.78 -3.26
N PRO A 71 -28.39 2.66 -3.80
CA PRO A 71 -28.47 2.88 -5.25
C PRO A 71 -27.16 3.45 -5.83
N LEU A 72 -26.95 3.27 -7.14
CA LEU A 72 -25.70 3.68 -7.81
C LEU A 72 -25.34 5.18 -7.66
N PRO A 73 -26.28 6.15 -7.79
CA PRO A 73 -25.90 7.56 -7.69
C PRO A 73 -25.26 7.97 -6.34
N PRO A 74 -25.87 7.71 -5.16
CA PRO A 74 -25.24 8.04 -3.89
C PRO A 74 -23.97 7.22 -3.61
N LEU A 75 -23.87 5.99 -4.14
CA LEU A 75 -22.65 5.20 -4.02
C LEU A 75 -21.47 5.85 -4.75
N LEU A 76 -21.73 6.44 -5.93
CA LEU A 76 -20.70 7.14 -6.70
C LEU A 76 -20.23 8.43 -5.99
N ASP A 77 -21.15 9.15 -5.35
CA ASP A 77 -20.82 10.34 -4.57
C ASP A 77 -19.95 9.98 -3.35
N GLU A 78 -20.28 8.91 -2.64
CA GLU A 78 -19.47 8.45 -1.49
C GLU A 78 -18.10 7.93 -1.95
N LEU A 79 -18.02 7.26 -3.10
CA LEU A 79 -16.75 6.88 -3.72
C LEU A 79 -15.89 8.10 -4.06
N LYS A 80 -16.47 9.13 -4.67
CA LYS A 80 -15.76 10.38 -4.98
C LYS A 80 -15.24 11.04 -3.71
N SER A 81 -16.07 11.14 -2.67
CA SER A 81 -15.67 11.70 -1.39
C SER A 81 -14.52 10.91 -0.75
N LEU A 82 -14.53 9.58 -0.86
CA LEU A 82 -13.45 8.73 -0.37
C LEU A 82 -12.14 8.96 -1.15
N TYR A 83 -12.23 9.13 -2.47
CA TYR A 83 -11.08 9.49 -3.32
C TYR A 83 -10.46 10.83 -2.90
N ASP A 84 -11.30 11.85 -2.73
CA ASP A 84 -10.84 13.18 -2.31
C ASP A 84 -10.22 13.12 -0.90
N PHE A 85 -10.80 12.33 0.01
CA PHE A 85 -10.27 12.11 1.35
C PHE A 85 -8.91 11.41 1.33
N ALA A 86 -8.78 10.30 0.59
CA ALA A 86 -7.53 9.55 0.49
C ALA A 86 -6.40 10.39 -0.13
N TYR A 87 -6.71 11.21 -1.13
CA TYR A 87 -5.76 12.14 -1.73
C TYR A 87 -5.25 13.17 -0.71
N ASN A 88 -6.17 13.82 0.01
CA ASN A 88 -5.81 14.80 1.04
C ASN A 88 -5.01 14.18 2.19
N LEU A 89 -5.39 12.97 2.62
CA LEU A 89 -4.65 12.23 3.64
C LEU A 89 -3.21 11.95 3.19
N GLY A 90 -3.01 11.49 1.95
CA GLY A 90 -1.67 11.25 1.40
C GLY A 90 -0.80 12.51 1.31
N LEU A 91 -1.40 13.67 1.02
CA LEU A 91 -0.68 14.95 1.06
C LEU A 91 -0.20 15.30 2.47
N GLU A 92 -1.06 15.12 3.48
CA GLU A 92 -0.71 15.38 4.88
C GLU A 92 0.33 14.40 5.40
N GLU A 93 0.20 13.11 5.10
CA GLU A 93 1.20 12.09 5.44
C GLU A 93 2.57 12.43 4.83
N SER A 94 2.62 12.85 3.57
CA SER A 94 3.87 13.25 2.91
C SER A 94 4.54 14.45 3.57
N LYS A 95 3.75 15.44 4.01
CA LYS A 95 4.25 16.60 4.77
C LYS A 95 4.82 16.17 6.11
N GLU A 96 4.10 15.34 6.85
CA GLU A 96 4.54 14.86 8.17
C GLU A 96 5.79 13.96 8.06
N MET A 97 5.88 13.12 7.03
CA MET A 97 7.08 12.33 6.77
C MET A 97 8.29 13.21 6.45
N THR A 98 8.09 14.27 5.66
CA THR A 98 9.13 15.26 5.35
C THR A 98 9.57 16.02 6.62
N ARG A 99 8.61 16.43 7.46
CA ARG A 99 8.88 17.06 8.76
C ARG A 99 9.66 16.13 9.69
N GLY A 100 9.27 14.86 9.78
CA GLY A 100 9.98 13.83 10.55
C GLY A 100 11.42 13.65 10.09
N LYS A 101 11.67 13.70 8.77
CA LYS A 101 13.03 13.66 8.21
C LYS A 101 13.88 14.84 8.67
N TYR A 102 13.35 16.07 8.63
CA TYR A 102 14.09 17.27 9.10
C TYR A 102 14.32 17.28 10.61
N LEU A 103 13.41 16.69 11.37
CA LEU A 103 13.54 16.53 12.82
C LEU A 103 14.42 15.34 13.21
N ASN A 104 14.95 14.59 12.23
CA ASN A 104 15.80 13.41 12.45
C ASN A 104 15.17 12.38 13.40
N ILE A 105 13.84 12.28 13.48
CA ILE A 105 13.18 11.32 14.40
C ILE A 105 13.38 9.87 13.97
N PHE A 106 13.79 9.66 12.71
CA PHE A 106 14.12 8.35 12.15
C PHE A 106 15.60 8.00 12.27
N THR A 107 16.47 8.92 12.73
CA THR A 107 17.88 8.57 12.95
C THR A 107 18.03 7.84 14.28
N ARG A 108 18.71 6.70 14.26
CA ARG A 108 19.01 5.94 15.47
C ARG A 108 20.10 6.68 16.24
N ASN A 109 19.90 6.93 17.54
CA ASN A 109 20.99 7.32 18.44
C ASN A 109 22.03 6.19 18.44
N THR A 110 23.01 6.30 17.54
CA THR A 110 24.24 5.52 17.56
C THR A 110 25.23 6.24 18.48
N ASN A 111 24.80 6.48 19.71
CA ASN A 111 25.74 6.90 20.74
C ASN A 111 26.64 5.68 20.97
N LYS A 112 27.82 5.75 20.36
CA LYS A 112 28.96 4.91 20.64
C LYS A 112 29.11 4.82 22.15
N SER A 113 28.92 3.63 22.70
CA SER A 113 29.70 3.18 23.84
C SER A 113 31.16 3.08 23.38
N SER A 114 31.84 4.21 23.35
CA SER A 114 33.30 4.29 23.40
C SER A 114 33.67 4.73 24.81
N ASP A 115 34.32 3.79 25.51
CA ASP A 115 34.97 3.87 26.83
C ASP A 115 34.11 4.17 28.07
#